data_AF-A0AAD1L1N3-F1
#
_entry.id   AF-A0AAD1L1N3-F1
#
_cell.length_a   1.000
_cell.length_b   1.000
_cell.length_c   1.000
_cell.angle_alpha   90.00
_cell.angle_beta   90.00
_cell.angle_gamma   90.00
#
_symmetry.space_group_name_H-M   'P 1'
#
loop_
_entity.id
_entity.type
_entity.pdbx_description
1 polymer ?
#
loop_
_entity_poly.entity_id
_entity_poly.type
_entity_poly.pdbx_seq_one_letter_code
_entity_poly.pdbx_strand_id
1 'polypeptide(L)' 'MNDIAHNLAHVRDKISAAATRCGRSSEEVILLAVSKTKPASAIEEAIVAGLFSIGENND' A
#
# COMPACT_ATOMS: atom_id res chain seq x y z
N MET A 1 -6.33 -17.04 -3.47
CA MET A 1 -6.83 -16.11 -2.45
C MET A 1 -5.63 -15.25 -2.10
N ASN A 2 -5.59 -13.99 -2.56
CA ASN A 2 -4.44 -13.12 -2.28
C ASN A 2 -4.72 -12.37 -0.98
N ASP A 3 -3.89 -12.63 0.02
CA ASP A 3 -3.88 -11.88 1.28
C ASP A 3 -3.37 -10.44 1.07
N ILE A 4 -3.58 -9.58 2.05
CA ILE A 4 -3.24 -8.15 1.97
C ILE A 4 -1.73 -7.96 1.84
N ALA A 5 -0.92 -8.83 2.46
CA ALA A 5 0.54 -8.78 2.37
C ALA A 5 1.04 -8.99 0.94
N HIS A 6 0.49 -9.99 0.22
CA HIS A 6 0.80 -10.25 -1.17
C HIS A 6 0.41 -9.06 -2.06
N ASN A 7 -0.79 -8.50 -1.86
CA ASN A 7 -1.23 -7.33 -2.62
C ASN A 7 -0.33 -6.11 -2.37
N LEU A 8 0.09 -5.90 -1.12
CA LEU A 8 0.98 -4.82 -0.74
C LEU A 8 2.37 -4.96 -1.39
N ALA A 9 2.95 -6.17 -1.37
CA ALA A 9 4.22 -6.46 -2.04
C ALA A 9 4.13 -6.16 -3.55
N HIS A 10 3.08 -6.65 -4.20
CA HIS A 10 2.88 -6.42 -5.63
C HIS A 10 2.72 -4.93 -5.98
N VAL A 11 2.04 -4.14 -5.15
CA VAL A 11 1.94 -2.68 -5.36
C VAL A 11 3.28 -1.98 -5.16
N ARG A 12 4.05 -2.37 -4.12
CA ARG A 12 5.41 -1.83 -3.88
C ARG A 12 6.35 -2.11 -5.06
N ASP A 13 6.30 -3.32 -5.63
CA ASP A 13 7.09 -3.67 -6.82
C ASP A 13 6.73 -2.78 -8.02
N LYS A 14 5.43 -2.54 -8.24
CA LYS A 14 4.97 -1.64 -9.31
C LYS A 14 5.44 -0.20 -9.10
N ILE A 15 5.42 0.29 -7.87
CA ILE A 15 5.94 1.62 -7.51
C ILE A 15 7.44 1.69 -7.80
N SER A 16 8.21 0.70 -7.33
CA SER A 16 9.66 0.62 -7.56
C SER A 16 9.99 0.61 -9.05
N ALA A 17 9.36 -0.28 -9.83
CA ALA A 17 9.56 -0.35 -11.27
C ALA A 17 9.17 0.95 -12.01
N ALA A 18 8.14 1.66 -11.55
CA ALA A 18 7.75 2.95 -12.11
C ALA A 18 8.75 4.06 -11.80
N ALA A 19 9.22 4.14 -10.54
CA ALA A 19 10.22 5.12 -10.11
C ALA A 19 11.56 4.89 -10.84
N THR A 20 12.04 3.64 -10.92
CA THR A 20 13.27 3.30 -11.64
C THR A 20 13.19 3.69 -13.11
N ARG A 21 12.05 3.43 -13.78
CA ARG A 21 11.87 3.76 -15.20
C ARG A 21 11.99 5.26 -15.50
N CYS A 22 11.66 6.13 -14.54
CA CYS A 22 11.81 7.58 -14.69
C CYS A 22 13.04 8.16 -13.98
N GLY A 23 13.99 7.32 -13.53
CA GLY A 23 15.22 7.77 -12.90
C GLY A 23 15.04 8.36 -11.50
N ARG A 24 13.95 7.99 -10.80
CA ARG A 24 13.64 8.42 -9.43
C ARG A 24 13.84 7.28 -8.44
N SER A 25 14.05 7.62 -7.18
CA SER A 25 14.04 6.68 -6.07
C SER A 25 12.60 6.31 -5.71
N SER A 26 12.36 5.04 -5.36
CA SER A 26 11.03 4.54 -4.99
C SER A 26 10.51 5.15 -3.68
N GLU A 27 11.44 5.55 -2.82
CA GLU A 27 11.25 6.20 -1.54
C GLU A 27 10.66 7.62 -1.69
N GLU A 28 10.76 8.21 -2.88
CA GLU A 28 10.08 9.47 -3.20
C GLU A 28 8.57 9.31 -3.42
N VAL A 29 8.05 8.07 -3.41
CA VAL A 29 6.64 7.75 -3.61
C VAL A 29 6.05 7.16 -2.33
N ILE A 30 5.08 7.86 -1.75
CA ILE A 30 4.33 7.37 -0.58
C ILE A 30 3.15 6.53 -1.05
N LEU A 31 3.11 5.27 -0.61
CA LEU A 31 1.95 4.40 -0.78
C LEU A 31 0.94 4.66 0.34
N LEU A 32 -0.17 5.33 0.01
CA LEU A 32 -1.30 5.55 0.91
C LEU A 32 -2.41 4.53 0.60
N ALA A 33 -2.69 3.62 1.51
CA ALA A 33 -3.81 2.69 1.34
C ALA A 33 -5.14 3.36 1.68
N VAL A 34 -6.10 3.24 0.77
CA VAL A 34 -7.46 3.69 1.00
C VAL A 34 -8.24 2.56 1.67
N SER A 35 -8.59 2.75 2.94
CA SER A 35 -9.25 1.73 3.79
C SER A 35 -10.76 1.90 3.90
N LYS A 36 -11.34 2.94 3.26
CA LYS A 36 -12.79 3.15 3.27
C LYS A 36 -13.54 1.86 2.93
N THR A 37 -14.60 1.59 3.69
CA THR A 37 -15.45 0.38 3.60
C THR A 37 -14.78 -0.95 3.91
N LYS A 38 -13.52 -0.96 4.36
CA LYS A 38 -12.83 -2.17 4.83
C LYS A 38 -13.00 -2.35 6.34
N PRO A 39 -13.08 -3.61 6.83
CA PRO A 39 -13.13 -3.86 8.25
C PRO A 39 -11.78 -3.52 8.91
N ALA A 40 -11.81 -3.26 10.22
CA ALA A 40 -10.59 -3.00 11.00
C ALA A 40 -9.56 -4.14 10.88
N SER A 41 -10.01 -5.40 10.77
CA SER A 41 -9.13 -6.56 10.58
C SER A 41 -8.28 -6.48 9.30
N ALA A 42 -8.80 -5.86 8.23
CA ALA A 42 -8.03 -5.63 7.01
C ALA A 42 -6.95 -4.56 7.21
N ILE A 43 -7.22 -3.57 8.06
CA ILE A 43 -6.25 -2.53 8.43
C ILE A 43 -5.16 -3.15 9.32
N GLU A 44 -5.53 -4.00 10.28
CA GLU A 44 -4.59 -4.75 11.12
C GLU A 44 -3.63 -5.60 10.28
N GLU A 45 -4.15 -6.34 9.29
CA GLU A 45 -3.33 -7.13 8.38
C GLU A 45 -2.38 -6.26 7.55
N ALA A 46 -2.83 -5.08 7.08
CA ALA A 46 -1.99 -4.13 6.38
C ALA A 46 -0.87 -3.57 7.27
N ILE A 47 -1.17 -3.27 8.54
CA ILE A 47 -0.19 -2.81 9.53
C ILE A 47 0.86 -3.90 9.79
N VAL A 48 0.43 -5.16 9.96
CA VAL A 48 1.34 -6.31 10.11
C VAL A 48 2.24 -6.48 8.88
N ALA A 49 1.72 -6.21 7.68
CA ALA A 49 2.50 -6.19 6.44
C ALA A 49 3.39 -4.93 6.25
N GLY A 50 3.44 -4.05 7.25
CA GLY A 50 4.30 -2.86 7.30
C GLY A 50 3.74 -1.66 6.54
N LEU A 51 2.42 -1.54 6.39
CA LEU A 51 1.77 -0.36 5.82
C LEU A 51 1.17 0.50 6.92
N PHE A 52 1.70 1.71 7.08
CA PHE A 52 1.29 2.65 8.13
C PHE A 52 0.57 3.90 7.60
N SER A 53 0.66 4.15 6.30
CA SER A 53 -0.02 5.25 5.64
C SER A 53 -1.42 4.79 5.20
N ILE A 54 -2.43 5.19 5.96
CA ILE A 54 -3.84 4.82 5.76
C ILE A 54 -4.67 6.09 5.52
N GLY A 55 -5.53 6.06 4.51
CA GLY A 55 -6.45 7.13 4.14
C GLY A 55 -7.91 6.69 4.26
N GLU A 56 -8.67 7.42 5.07
CA GLU A 56 -10.11 7.25 5.26
C GLU A 56 -10.90 8.35 4.56
N ASN A 57 -12.16 8.06 4.24
CA ASN A 57 -13.10 9.05 3.70
C ASN A 57 -14.43 8.96 4.46
N ASN A 58 -15.06 10.11 4.72
CA ASN A 58 -16.28 10.21 5.56
C ASN A 58 -17.57 10.52 4.78
N ASP A 59 -17.53 10.51 3.44
CA ASP A 59 -18.74 10.69 2.60
C ASP A 59 -19.72 9.51 2.68
#